data_AF-A0A6C9QIX3-F1
#
_entry.id   AF-A0A6C9QIX3-F1
#
_cell.length_a   1.000
_cell.length_b   1.000
_cell.length_c   1.000
_cell.angle_alpha   90.00
_cell.angle_beta   90.00
_cell.angle_gamma   90.00
#
_symmetry.space_group_name_H-M   'P 1'
#
loop_
_entity.id
_entity.type
_entity.pdbx_description
1 polymer ?
#
loop_
_entity_poly.entity_id
_entity_poly.type
_entity_poly.pdbx_seq_one_letter_code
_entity_poly.pdbx_strand_id
1 'polypeptide(L)'
;MSDESDDKTEAPTPHRLVKAREEGQIPRSRELTSLLILLVGVCVIWFGGVSLARRLSGMLSAGLHFDHSIINDPNLILGQIILLIREAMLALLPLISGVVLVALISPVMLGGLVFSGKSLQPKFSKLNPLPGIKRMFSAQTGAELLKAILKTILVGSVTGFFLWHHWPQMMRLMAESPITAMGNAMDLVGLCALLVVLGVIPMVG
;
A
#
# COMPACT_ATOMS: atom_id res chain seq x y z
N MET A 1 40.39 15.73 -17.91
CA MET A 1 40.94 14.42 -17.52
C MET A 1 39.73 13.50 -17.32
N SER A 2 39.10 13.07 -18.41
CA SER A 2 39.38 11.87 -19.23
C SER A 2 38.67 10.64 -18.65
N ASP A 3 37.65 10.21 -19.39
CA ASP A 3 37.10 8.84 -19.49
C ASP A 3 36.45 8.19 -18.26
N GLU A 4 35.15 8.45 -18.06
CA GLU A 4 34.24 7.52 -17.35
C GLU A 4 32.82 7.60 -17.95
N SER A 5 32.73 7.46 -19.27
CA SER A 5 31.48 7.20 -19.98
C SER A 5 31.62 5.95 -20.83
N ASP A 6 32.14 4.89 -20.20
CA ASP A 6 32.03 3.54 -20.68
C ASP A 6 30.83 2.93 -19.95
N ASP A 7 29.68 2.92 -20.63
CA ASP A 7 28.49 2.19 -20.20
C ASP A 7 28.91 0.72 -20.07
N LYS A 8 29.36 0.34 -18.87
CA LYS A 8 29.69 -1.04 -18.51
C LYS A 8 28.44 -1.88 -18.68
N THR A 9 28.36 -2.50 -19.84
CA THR A 9 27.33 -3.44 -20.31
C THR A 9 27.44 -4.81 -19.64
N GLU A 10 28.47 -5.03 -18.83
CA GLU A 10 28.67 -6.26 -18.08
C GLU A 10 28.01 -6.24 -16.70
N ALA A 11 27.43 -7.39 -16.33
CA ALA A 11 26.87 -7.57 -15.01
C ALA A 11 27.95 -7.38 -13.92
N PRO A 12 27.62 -6.72 -12.80
CA PRO A 12 28.58 -6.48 -11.73
C PRO A 12 29.15 -7.79 -11.18
N THR A 13 30.48 -7.86 -11.04
CA THR A 13 31.16 -9.03 -10.47
C THR A 13 30.68 -9.34 -9.05
N PRO A 14 30.70 -10.62 -8.60
CA PRO A 14 30.19 -11.02 -7.28
C PRO A 14 30.79 -10.20 -6.13
N HIS A 15 32.08 -9.87 -6.21
CA HIS A 15 32.79 -9.05 -5.23
C HIS A 15 32.24 -7.62 -5.14
N ARG A 16 31.80 -7.02 -6.26
CA ARG A 16 31.16 -5.69 -6.26
C ARG A 16 29.77 -5.70 -5.63
N LEU A 17 29.00 -6.77 -5.83
CA LEU A 17 27.69 -6.94 -5.19
C LEU A 17 27.80 -7.10 -3.67
N VAL A 18 28.80 -7.85 -3.20
CA VAL A 18 29.08 -8.00 -1.76
C VAL A 18 29.48 -6.66 -1.14
N LYS A 19 30.39 -5.91 -1.77
CA LYS A 19 30.80 -4.58 -1.30
C LYS A 19 29.64 -3.57 -1.30
N ALA A 20 28.78 -3.60 -2.32
CA ALA A 20 27.58 -2.76 -2.36
C ALA A 20 26.61 -3.09 -1.21
N ARG A 21 26.44 -4.38 -0.88
CA ARG A 21 25.67 -4.81 0.30
C ARG A 21 26.31 -4.30 1.60
N GLU A 22 27.62 -4.46 1.79
CA GLU A 22 28.33 -3.95 2.99
C GLU A 22 28.20 -2.43 3.16
N GLU A 23 28.13 -1.68 2.07
CA GLU A 23 27.87 -0.24 2.05
C GLU A 23 26.40 0.14 2.27
N GLY A 24 25.50 -0.85 2.45
CA GLY A 24 24.07 -0.65 2.69
C GLY A 24 23.23 -0.42 1.43
N GLN A 25 23.79 -0.63 0.24
CA GLN A 25 23.07 -0.51 -1.04
C GLN A 25 22.38 -1.82 -1.37
N ILE A 26 21.22 -2.04 -0.73
CA ILE A 26 20.40 -3.23 -0.94
C ILE A 26 19.45 -2.98 -2.12
N PRO A 27 19.23 -3.95 -3.02
CA PRO A 27 18.18 -3.86 -4.02
C PRO A 27 16.84 -3.56 -3.36
N ARG A 28 16.17 -2.48 -3.77
CA ARG A 28 14.82 -2.15 -3.33
C ARG A 28 13.91 -2.11 -4.55
N SER A 29 13.07 -3.13 -4.73
CA SER A 29 11.97 -3.04 -5.68
C SER A 29 10.84 -2.24 -5.03
N ARG A 30 10.73 -0.98 -5.46
CA ARG A 30 9.62 -0.10 -5.06
C ARG A 30 8.27 -0.71 -5.46
N GLU A 31 8.24 -1.42 -6.57
CA GLU A 31 7.03 -2.02 -7.12
C GLU A 31 6.56 -3.25 -6.35
N LEU A 32 7.48 -4.13 -5.95
CA LEU A 32 7.14 -5.28 -5.11
C LEU A 32 6.59 -4.82 -3.76
N THR A 33 7.20 -3.79 -3.15
CA THR A 33 6.72 -3.24 -1.88
C THR A 33 5.29 -2.70 -2.03
N SER A 34 5.03 -1.93 -3.08
CA SER A 34 3.68 -1.41 -3.37
C SER A 34 2.66 -2.53 -3.59
N LEU A 35 3.01 -3.59 -4.33
CA LEU A 35 2.14 -4.75 -4.54
C LEU A 35 1.82 -5.47 -3.24
N LEU A 36 2.82 -5.72 -2.39
CA LEU A 36 2.63 -6.41 -1.11
C LEU A 36 1.74 -5.58 -0.17
N ILE A 37 1.92 -4.26 -0.13
CA ILE A 37 1.06 -3.36 0.67
C ILE A 37 -0.38 -3.45 0.16
N LEU A 38 -0.58 -3.42 -1.16
CA LEU A 38 -1.90 -3.45 -1.76
C LEU A 38 -2.57 -4.82 -1.51
N LEU A 39 -1.84 -5.93 -1.68
CA LEU A 39 -2.34 -7.28 -1.42
C LEU A 39 -2.75 -7.44 0.06
N VAL A 40 -1.87 -7.08 1.00
CA VAL A 40 -2.17 -7.18 2.43
C VAL A 40 -3.33 -6.27 2.82
N GLY A 41 -3.36 -5.04 2.30
CA GLY A 41 -4.47 -4.11 2.53
C GLY A 41 -5.81 -4.67 2.06
N VAL A 42 -5.86 -5.22 0.84
CA VAL A 42 -7.06 -5.87 0.29
C VAL A 42 -7.46 -7.07 1.15
N CYS A 43 -6.54 -7.97 1.51
CA CYS A 43 -6.86 -9.12 2.34
C CYS A 43 -7.38 -8.73 3.73
N VAL A 44 -6.73 -7.78 4.39
CA VAL A 44 -7.14 -7.31 5.73
C VAL A 44 -8.53 -6.68 5.68
N ILE A 45 -8.80 -5.83 4.68
CA ILE A 45 -10.11 -5.21 4.51
C ILE A 45 -11.16 -6.27 4.15
N TRP A 46 -10.86 -7.18 3.24
CA TRP A 46 -11.83 -8.17 2.77
C TRP A 46 -12.23 -9.15 3.87
N PHE A 47 -11.26 -9.78 4.56
CA PHE A 47 -11.56 -10.72 5.65
C PHE A 47 -12.01 -10.02 6.94
N GLY A 48 -11.47 -8.83 7.22
CA GLY A 48 -11.75 -8.08 8.46
C GLY A 48 -12.91 -7.10 8.37
N GLY A 49 -13.41 -6.80 7.18
CA GLY A 49 -14.25 -5.62 6.99
C GLY A 49 -15.67 -5.77 7.53
N VAL A 50 -16.21 -6.98 7.67
CA VAL A 50 -17.47 -7.19 8.41
C VAL A 50 -17.30 -6.84 9.89
N SER A 51 -16.14 -7.11 10.48
CA SER A 51 -15.83 -6.70 11.85
C SER A 51 -15.64 -5.18 11.93
N LEU A 52 -14.92 -4.60 10.96
CA LEU A 52 -14.70 -3.16 10.86
C LEU A 52 -16.02 -2.39 10.72
N ALA A 53 -16.89 -2.82 9.80
CA ALA A 53 -18.21 -2.22 9.56
C ALA A 53 -19.10 -2.27 10.80
N ARG A 54 -19.12 -3.40 11.52
CA ARG A 54 -19.86 -3.53 12.79
C ARG A 54 -19.34 -2.58 13.87
N ARG A 55 -18.02 -2.46 14.01
CA ARG A 55 -17.39 -1.51 14.95
C ARG A 55 -17.72 -0.08 14.59
N LEU A 56 -17.58 0.31 13.32
CA LEU A 56 -17.92 1.66 12.85
C LEU A 56 -19.40 1.98 13.03
N SER A 57 -20.30 1.04 12.73
CA SER A 57 -21.73 1.19 12.99
C SER A 57 -22.03 1.36 14.47
N GLY A 58 -21.38 0.56 15.34
CA GLY A 58 -21.53 0.67 16.79
C GLY A 58 -21.06 2.01 17.32
N MET A 59 -19.89 2.48 16.86
CA MET A 59 -19.35 3.80 17.19
C MET A 59 -20.28 4.93 16.74
N LEU A 60 -20.84 4.83 15.53
CA LEU A 60 -21.78 5.82 15.01
C LEU A 60 -23.07 5.83 15.83
N SER A 61 -23.65 4.66 16.12
CA SER A 61 -24.82 4.55 16.98
C SER A 61 -24.55 5.11 18.38
N ALA A 62 -23.40 4.80 18.97
CA ALA A 62 -23.01 5.27 20.30
C ALA A 62 -22.67 6.77 20.33
N GLY A 63 -22.22 7.34 19.22
CA GLY A 63 -21.95 8.78 19.07
C GLY A 63 -23.18 9.62 18.76
N LEU A 64 -24.19 9.03 18.11
CA LEU A 64 -25.46 9.70 17.78
C LEU A 64 -26.55 9.49 18.85
N HIS A 65 -26.33 8.59 19.80
CA HIS A 65 -27.24 8.39 20.92
C HIS A 65 -26.94 9.41 22.02
N PHE A 66 -27.69 10.52 22.02
CA PHE A 66 -27.57 11.57 23.03
C PHE A 66 -28.50 11.28 24.20
N ASP A 67 -27.97 10.64 25.24
CA ASP A 67 -28.67 10.51 26.51
C ASP A 67 -28.56 11.83 27.29
N HIS A 68 -29.69 12.35 27.77
CA HIS A 68 -29.76 13.63 28.46
C HIS A 68 -28.92 13.65 29.75
N SER A 69 -28.68 12.47 30.33
CA SER A 69 -27.83 12.26 31.51
C SER A 69 -26.34 12.48 31.24
N ILE A 70 -25.87 12.17 30.03
CA ILE A 70 -24.46 12.31 29.62
C ILE A 70 -24.10 13.78 29.43
N ILE A 71 -25.03 14.60 28.95
CA ILE A 71 -24.79 16.04 28.68
C ILE A 71 -24.49 16.83 29.96
N ASN A 72 -25.02 16.39 31.10
CA ASN A 72 -24.92 17.12 32.37
C ASN A 72 -23.71 16.72 33.22
N ASP A 73 -22.97 15.66 32.88
CA ASP A 73 -21.77 15.23 33.60
C ASP A 73 -20.55 15.17 32.66
N PRO A 74 -19.61 16.12 32.77
CA PRO A 74 -18.38 16.15 31.98
C PRO A 74 -17.56 14.85 32.06
N ASN A 75 -17.63 14.11 33.18
CA ASN A 75 -16.86 12.87 33.35
C ASN A 75 -17.46 11.73 32.51
N LEU A 76 -18.78 11.68 32.35
CA LEU A 76 -19.46 10.69 31.51
C LEU A 76 -19.16 10.93 30.02
N ILE A 77 -19.11 12.19 29.60
CA ILE A 77 -18.70 12.58 28.24
C ILE A 77 -17.25 12.16 27.99
N LEU A 78 -16.34 12.44 28.93
CA LEU A 78 -14.93 12.08 28.79
C LEU A 78 -14.74 10.57 28.68
N GLY A 79 -15.46 9.80 29.51
CA GLY A 79 -15.47 8.33 29.46
C GLY A 79 -15.94 7.79 28.10
N GLN A 80 -17.03 8.36 27.56
CA GLN A 80 -17.55 7.98 26.25
C GLN A 80 -16.56 8.28 25.11
N ILE A 81 -15.90 9.44 25.13
CA ILE A 81 -14.87 9.80 24.15
C ILE A 81 -13.70 8.82 24.21
N ILE A 82 -13.22 8.48 25.41
CA ILE A 82 -12.11 7.53 25.58
C ILE A 82 -12.48 6.14 25.03
N LEU A 83 -13.72 5.69 25.27
CA LEU A 83 -14.22 4.42 24.71
C LEU A 83 -14.23 4.44 23.18
N LEU A 84 -14.76 5.51 22.57
CA LEU A 84 -14.79 5.68 21.12
C LEU A 84 -13.38 5.72 20.51
N ILE A 85 -12.43 6.43 21.12
CA ILE A 85 -11.03 6.45 20.68
C ILE A 85 -10.41 5.06 20.75
N ARG A 86 -10.67 4.33 21.84
CA ARG A 86 -10.17 2.95 22.01
C ARG A 86 -10.74 2.03 20.94
N GLU A 87 -12.03 2.14 20.63
CA GLU A 87 -12.66 1.35 19.57
C GLU A 87 -12.10 1.68 18.18
N ALA A 88 -11.87 2.96 17.87
CA ALA A 88 -11.22 3.37 16.63
C ALA A 88 -9.80 2.78 16.51
N MET A 89 -9.01 2.85 17.58
CA MET A 89 -7.66 2.29 17.61
C MET A 89 -7.66 0.78 17.37
N LEU A 90 -8.57 0.05 18.03
CA LEU A 90 -8.72 -1.40 17.84
C LEU A 90 -9.23 -1.76 16.44
N ALA A 91 -10.08 -0.91 15.85
CA ALA A 91 -10.58 -1.10 14.49
C ALA A 91 -9.49 -0.90 13.43
N LEU A 92 -8.58 0.05 13.64
CA LEU A 92 -7.46 0.33 12.72
C LEU A 92 -6.26 -0.60 12.93
N LEU A 93 -6.16 -1.24 14.09
CA LEU A 93 -5.02 -2.09 14.46
C LEU A 93 -4.67 -3.16 13.41
N PRO A 94 -5.62 -3.91 12.80
CA PRO A 94 -5.31 -4.90 11.78
C PRO A 94 -4.64 -4.28 10.55
N LEU A 95 -5.12 -3.11 10.11
CA LEU A 95 -4.60 -2.41 8.94
C LEU A 95 -3.18 -1.89 9.19
N ILE A 96 -2.95 -1.28 10.36
CA ILE A 96 -1.62 -0.82 10.78
C ILE A 96 -0.66 -2.00 10.88
N SER A 97 -1.08 -3.09 11.51
CA SER A 97 -0.24 -4.28 11.67
C SER A 97 0.13 -4.90 10.32
N GLY A 98 -0.79 -4.93 9.35
CA GLY A 98 -0.52 -5.40 8.00
C GLY A 98 0.54 -4.56 7.28
N VAL A 99 0.43 -3.23 7.35
CA VAL A 99 1.43 -2.33 6.74
C VAL A 99 2.81 -2.49 7.39
N VAL A 100 2.86 -2.59 8.73
CA VAL A 100 4.11 -2.83 9.47
C VAL A 100 4.74 -4.16 9.06
N LEU A 101 3.95 -5.24 8.94
CA LEU A 101 4.44 -6.53 8.48
C LEU A 101 5.05 -6.45 7.08
N VAL A 102 4.39 -5.78 6.14
CA VAL A 102 4.95 -5.59 4.79
C VAL A 102 6.23 -4.77 4.82
N ALA A 103 6.29 -3.71 5.64
CA ALA A 103 7.48 -2.89 5.78
C ALA A 103 8.69 -3.68 6.33
N LEU A 104 8.45 -4.68 7.18
CA LEU A 104 9.48 -5.57 7.70
C LEU A 104 9.87 -6.69 6.71
N ILE A 105 8.88 -7.27 6.03
CA ILE A 105 9.08 -8.44 5.15
C ILE A 105 9.64 -8.04 3.79
N SER A 106 9.19 -6.92 3.20
CA SER A 106 9.61 -6.50 1.85
C SER A 106 11.14 -6.37 1.71
N PRO A 107 11.86 -5.68 2.63
CA PRO A 107 13.32 -5.61 2.57
C PRO A 107 14.00 -6.98 2.71
N VAL A 108 13.45 -7.87 3.54
CA VAL A 108 13.98 -9.23 3.75
C VAL A 108 13.87 -10.04 2.46
N MET A 109 12.74 -9.99 1.76
CA MET A 109 12.52 -10.72 0.51
C MET A 109 13.42 -10.25 -0.65
N LEU A 110 13.80 -8.96 -0.68
CA LEU A 110 14.56 -8.37 -1.79
C LEU A 110 16.07 -8.50 -1.67
N GLY A 111 16.62 -8.66 -0.46
CA GLY A 111 18.07 -8.71 -0.28
C GLY A 111 18.60 -8.87 1.14
N GLY A 112 17.73 -9.12 2.12
CA GLY A 112 18.09 -9.29 3.53
C GLY A 112 18.24 -7.98 4.32
N LEU A 113 18.29 -8.10 5.65
CA LEU A 113 18.54 -6.97 6.56
C LEU A 113 20.05 -6.71 6.63
N VAL A 114 20.52 -5.65 5.97
CA VAL A 114 21.92 -5.21 6.06
C VAL A 114 22.01 -3.91 6.84
N PHE A 115 22.54 -3.99 8.06
CA PHE A 115 22.82 -2.83 8.89
C PHE A 115 24.19 -2.25 8.52
N SER A 116 24.20 -1.14 7.77
CA SER A 116 25.45 -0.43 7.42
C SER A 116 25.49 0.95 8.04
N GLY A 117 26.38 1.15 9.02
CA GLY A 117 26.65 2.46 9.61
C GLY A 117 27.16 3.49 8.58
N LYS A 118 27.74 3.03 7.47
CA LYS A 118 28.18 3.89 6.36
C LYS A 118 27.02 4.52 5.58
N SER A 119 25.84 3.91 5.59
CA SER A 119 24.65 4.48 4.95
C SER A 119 24.01 5.62 5.74
N LEU A 120 24.33 5.77 7.02
CA LEU A 120 23.86 6.88 7.87
C LEU A 120 24.70 8.16 7.72
N GLN A 121 25.83 8.11 7.02
CA GLN A 121 26.65 9.29 6.80
C GLN A 121 25.97 10.26 5.81
N PRO A 122 25.86 11.56 6.13
CA PRO A 122 25.31 12.55 5.22
C PRO A 122 26.24 12.72 4.02
N LYS A 123 25.79 12.27 2.84
CA LYS A 123 26.52 12.42 1.57
C LYS A 123 26.06 13.70 0.87
N PHE A 124 26.87 14.77 0.95
CA PHE A 124 26.61 16.05 0.27
C PHE A 124 26.51 15.93 -1.26
N SER A 125 27.09 14.88 -1.85
CA SER A 125 26.94 14.58 -3.28
C SER A 125 25.50 14.30 -3.71
N LYS A 126 24.61 13.90 -2.79
CA LYS A 126 23.17 13.72 -3.06
C LYS A 126 22.37 15.03 -3.12
N LEU A 127 22.95 16.17 -2.73
CA LEU A 127 22.29 17.47 -2.78
C LEU A 127 22.45 18.20 -4.12
N ASN A 128 23.33 17.72 -5.00
CA ASN A 128 23.51 18.33 -6.32
C ASN A 128 22.32 17.94 -7.22
N PRO A 129 21.55 18.90 -7.79
CA PRO A 129 20.39 18.62 -8.64
C PRO A 129 20.75 18.22 -10.08
N LEU A 130 21.95 18.55 -10.58
CA LEU A 130 22.34 18.27 -11.98
C LEU A 130 22.24 16.78 -12.36
N PRO A 131 22.75 15.83 -11.55
CA PRO A 131 22.60 14.39 -11.83
C PRO A 131 21.14 13.95 -11.86
N GLY A 132 20.28 14.56 -11.03
CA GLY A 132 18.85 14.29 -10.98
C GLY A 132 18.14 14.68 -12.28
N ILE A 133 18.43 15.88 -12.80
CA ILE A 133 17.89 16.35 -14.08
C ILE A 133 18.36 15.47 -15.23
N LYS A 134 19.66 15.13 -15.29
CA LYS A 134 20.18 14.22 -16.34
C LYS A 134 19.50 12.84 -16.29
N ARG A 135 19.22 12.33 -15.09
CA ARG A 135 18.49 11.06 -14.91
C ARG A 135 17.04 11.16 -15.42
N MET A 136 16.35 12.29 -15.23
CA MET A 136 15.00 12.50 -15.76
C MET A 136 14.91 12.38 -17.28
N PHE A 137 15.95 12.76 -18.02
CA PHE A 137 16.01 12.66 -19.50
C PHE A 137 16.72 11.40 -20.01
N SER A 138 16.87 10.37 -19.17
CA SER A 138 17.50 9.12 -19.57
C SER A 138 16.52 8.14 -20.23
N ALA A 139 17.04 7.21 -21.05
CA ALA A 139 16.27 6.09 -21.60
C ALA A 139 15.59 5.24 -20.51
N GLN A 140 16.18 5.20 -19.31
CA GLN A 140 15.61 4.55 -18.13
C GLN A 140 14.30 5.21 -17.71
N THR A 141 14.20 6.54 -17.68
CA THR A 141 12.95 7.24 -17.36
C THR A 141 11.89 7.01 -18.42
N GLY A 142 12.28 6.94 -19.70
CA GLY A 142 11.36 6.57 -20.79
C GLY A 142 10.80 5.15 -20.61
N ALA A 143 11.63 4.19 -20.24
CA ALA A 143 11.20 2.83 -19.94
C ALA A 143 10.29 2.76 -18.70
N GLU A 144 10.59 3.52 -17.64
CA GLU A 144 9.74 3.63 -16.45
C GLU A 144 8.37 4.25 -16.78
N LEU A 145 8.33 5.29 -17.64
CA LEU A 145 7.09 5.90 -18.11
C LEU A 145 6.25 4.91 -18.91
N LEU A 146 6.85 4.18 -19.85
CA LEU A 146 6.15 3.15 -20.62
C LEU A 146 5.57 2.07 -19.70
N LYS A 147 6.36 1.59 -18.73
CA LYS A 147 5.88 0.64 -17.71
C LYS A 147 4.71 1.21 -16.91
N ALA A 148 4.74 2.49 -16.54
CA ALA A 148 3.64 3.14 -15.83
C ALA A 148 2.36 3.25 -16.68
N ILE A 149 2.48 3.60 -17.95
CA ILE A 149 1.36 3.65 -18.90
C ILE A 149 0.73 2.26 -19.07
N LEU A 150 1.55 1.23 -19.33
CA LEU A 150 1.07 -0.15 -19.48
C LEU A 150 0.34 -0.64 -18.23
N LYS A 151 0.86 -0.35 -17.04
CA LYS A 151 0.17 -0.66 -15.77
C LYS A 151 -1.15 0.05 -15.65
N THR A 152 -1.19 1.33 -15.99
CA THR A 152 -2.42 2.13 -15.89
C THR A 152 -3.49 1.60 -16.83
N ILE A 153 -3.11 1.25 -18.06
CA ILE A 153 -4.01 0.61 -19.03
C ILE A 153 -4.48 -0.74 -18.51
N LEU A 154 -3.59 -1.60 -18.00
CA LEU A 154 -4.00 -2.90 -17.47
C LEU A 154 -4.97 -2.75 -16.29
N VAL A 155 -4.65 -1.91 -15.31
CA VAL A 155 -5.51 -1.66 -14.15
C VAL A 155 -6.87 -1.12 -14.61
N GLY A 156 -6.88 -0.15 -15.53
CA GLY A 156 -8.08 0.45 -16.08
C GLY A 156 -8.94 -0.54 -16.87
N SER A 157 -8.33 -1.38 -17.72
CA SER A 157 -9.02 -2.41 -18.49
C SER A 157 -9.59 -3.52 -17.62
N VAL A 158 -8.82 -4.03 -16.66
CA VAL A 158 -9.28 -5.06 -15.72
C VAL A 158 -10.45 -4.53 -14.88
N THR A 159 -10.29 -3.34 -14.30
CA THR A 159 -11.35 -2.72 -13.48
C THR A 159 -12.57 -2.40 -14.33
N GLY A 160 -12.40 -1.83 -15.52
CA GLY A 160 -13.49 -1.49 -16.43
C GLY A 160 -14.27 -2.72 -16.90
N PHE A 161 -13.57 -3.79 -17.28
CA PHE A 161 -14.21 -5.05 -17.67
C PHE A 161 -14.93 -5.70 -16.50
N PHE A 162 -14.32 -5.71 -15.30
CA PHE A 162 -14.95 -6.22 -14.10
C PHE A 162 -16.25 -5.47 -13.77
N LEU A 163 -16.22 -4.14 -13.79
CA LEU A 163 -17.40 -3.30 -13.55
C LEU A 163 -18.49 -3.54 -14.61
N TRP A 164 -18.11 -3.69 -15.88
CA TRP A 164 -19.08 -4.00 -16.94
C TRP A 164 -19.75 -5.36 -16.72
N HIS A 165 -18.95 -6.38 -16.39
CA HIS A 165 -19.44 -7.74 -16.18
C HIS A 165 -20.33 -7.85 -14.92
N HIS A 166 -19.94 -7.17 -13.84
CA HIS A 166 -20.64 -7.18 -12.56
C HIS A 166 -21.69 -6.05 -12.43
N TRP A 167 -21.92 -5.26 -13.48
CA TRP A 167 -22.91 -4.17 -13.50
C TRP A 167 -24.30 -4.60 -13.00
N PRO A 168 -24.86 -5.75 -13.44
CA PRO A 168 -26.16 -6.20 -12.95
C PRO A 168 -26.15 -6.52 -11.45
N GLN A 169 -25.05 -7.05 -10.92
CA GLN A 169 -24.89 -7.34 -9.50
C GLN A 169 -24.82 -6.04 -8.69
N MET A 170 -24.09 -5.03 -9.17
CA MET A 170 -24.04 -3.71 -8.55
C MET A 170 -25.43 -3.05 -8.48
N MET A 171 -26.25 -3.21 -9.51
CA MET A 171 -27.63 -2.70 -9.49
C MET A 171 -28.50 -3.43 -8.46
N ARG A 172 -28.26 -4.71 -8.21
CA ARG A 172 -28.99 -5.50 -7.20
C ARG A 172 -28.71 -5.04 -5.77
N LEU A 173 -27.51 -4.53 -5.49
CA LEU A 173 -27.18 -4.01 -4.16
C LEU A 173 -28.13 -2.90 -3.69
N MET A 174 -28.71 -2.13 -4.62
CA MET A 174 -29.68 -1.06 -4.29
C MET A 174 -30.98 -1.59 -3.69
N ALA A 175 -31.34 -2.85 -3.96
CA ALA A 175 -32.56 -3.48 -3.48
C ALA A 175 -32.34 -4.37 -2.24
N GLU A 176 -31.10 -4.50 -1.77
CA GLU A 176 -30.76 -5.33 -0.62
C GLU A 176 -30.81 -4.55 0.70
N SER A 177 -30.90 -5.28 1.82
CA SER A 177 -30.77 -4.66 3.14
C SER A 177 -29.37 -4.05 3.31
N PRO A 178 -29.20 -2.96 4.10
CA PRO A 178 -27.92 -2.27 4.22
C PRO A 178 -26.75 -3.19 4.63
N ILE A 179 -27.01 -4.13 5.55
CA ILE A 179 -25.98 -5.05 6.06
C ILE A 179 -25.56 -6.06 4.99
N THR A 180 -26.52 -6.63 4.25
CA THR A 180 -26.21 -7.59 3.16
C THR A 180 -25.56 -6.89 1.98
N ALA A 181 -26.03 -5.69 1.63
CA ALA A 181 -25.46 -4.88 0.56
C ALA A 181 -24.00 -4.51 0.85
N MET A 182 -23.65 -4.18 2.10
CA MET A 182 -22.26 -3.93 2.49
C MET A 182 -21.37 -5.16 2.35
N GLY A 183 -21.85 -6.35 2.75
CA GLY A 183 -21.11 -7.60 2.56
C GLY A 183 -20.86 -7.91 1.09
N ASN A 184 -21.91 -7.85 0.27
CA ASN A 184 -21.81 -8.11 -1.18
C ASN A 184 -20.95 -7.07 -1.91
N ALA A 185 -21.02 -5.80 -1.51
CA ALA A 185 -20.15 -4.74 -2.02
C ALA A 185 -18.69 -5.00 -1.69
N MET A 186 -18.41 -5.44 -0.47
CA MET A 186 -17.08 -5.79 -0.01
C MET A 186 -16.49 -6.96 -0.81
N ASP A 187 -17.27 -7.99 -1.09
CA ASP A 187 -16.83 -9.12 -1.91
C ASP A 187 -16.55 -8.69 -3.36
N LEU A 188 -17.40 -7.84 -3.95
CA LEU A 188 -17.16 -7.29 -5.29
C LEU A 188 -15.87 -6.46 -5.36
N VAL A 189 -15.68 -5.55 -4.40
CA VAL A 189 -14.47 -4.72 -4.32
C VAL A 189 -13.23 -5.58 -4.06
N GLY A 190 -13.33 -6.56 -3.16
CA GLY A 190 -12.25 -7.50 -2.84
C GLY A 190 -11.81 -8.31 -4.06
N LEU A 191 -12.77 -8.91 -4.78
CA LEU A 191 -12.52 -9.66 -6.02
C LEU A 191 -11.87 -8.77 -7.09
N CYS A 192 -12.40 -7.57 -7.31
CA CYS A 192 -11.85 -6.63 -8.28
C CYS A 192 -10.40 -6.27 -7.93
N ALA A 193 -10.14 -5.91 -6.67
CA ALA A 193 -8.83 -5.51 -6.23
C ALA A 193 -7.83 -6.66 -6.30
N LEU A 194 -8.24 -7.89 -5.96
CA LEU A 194 -7.40 -9.08 -6.07
C LEU A 194 -7.06 -9.40 -7.53
N LEU A 195 -8.02 -9.30 -8.45
CA LEU A 195 -7.76 -9.47 -9.89
C LEU A 195 -6.76 -8.42 -10.41
N VAL A 196 -6.89 -7.16 -9.98
CA VAL A 196 -5.94 -6.10 -10.32
C VAL A 196 -4.54 -6.41 -9.78
N VAL A 197 -4.43 -6.85 -8.52
CA VAL A 197 -3.14 -7.26 -7.93
C VAL A 197 -2.51 -8.35 -8.78
N LEU A 198 -3.24 -9.42 -9.06
CA LEU A 198 -2.75 -10.56 -9.85
C LEU A 198 -2.33 -10.14 -11.26
N GLY A 199 -3.09 -9.24 -11.90
CA GLY A 199 -2.77 -8.75 -13.24
C GLY A 199 -1.51 -7.87 -13.29
N VAL A 200 -1.15 -7.20 -12.20
CA VAL A 200 0.05 -6.34 -12.14
C VAL A 200 1.31 -7.12 -11.75
N ILE A 201 1.19 -8.30 -11.11
CA ILE A 201 2.35 -9.15 -10.72
C ILE A 201 3.34 -9.38 -11.87
N PRO A 202 2.93 -9.76 -13.10
CA PRO A 202 3.86 -10.00 -14.21
C PRO A 202 4.65 -8.76 -14.64
N MET A 203 4.16 -7.55 -14.31
CA MET A 203 4.85 -6.29 -14.63
C MET A 203 5.86 -5.86 -13.56
N VAL A 204 5.87 -6.53 -12.41
CA VAL A 204 6.83 -6.26 -11.33
C VAL A 204 8.09 -7.07 -11.60
N GLY A 205 8.95 -6.49 -12.43
CA GLY A 205 10.26 -6.96 -12.85
C GLY A 205 11.20 -5.80 -13.14
#